data_AF-A0A8D0NDJ4-F1
#
_entry.id   AF-A0A8D0NDJ4-F1
#
_cell.length_a   1.000
_cell.length_b   1.000
_cell.length_c   1.000
_cell.angle_alpha   90.00
_cell.angle_beta   90.00
_cell.angle_gamma   90.00
#
_symmetry.space_group_name_H-M   'P 1'
#
loop_
_entity.id
_entity.type
_entity.pdbx_description
1 polymer ?
#
loop_
_entity_poly.entity_id
_entity_poly.type
_entity_poly.pdbx_seq_one_letter_code
_entity_poly.pdbx_strand_id
1 'polypeptide(L)'
;MTNGGKTTLTNSLLKSLPNCCVIHQDDFFKPQDQIAVGEDGFKQWDVLESLDMEAMLNTVQAWVSSPRKFARAHGVNVQLDASDTHILILEGFLLYSYNIPGWHEVPRGAFPP
;
A
#
# COMPACT_ATOMS: atom_id res chain seq x y z
N MET A 1 -8.99 -0.84 -11.76
CA MET A 1 -10.35 -1.40 -11.56
C MET A 1 -10.78 -1.18 -10.11
N THR A 2 -11.81 -0.36 -9.87
CA THR A 2 -12.48 -0.20 -8.58
C THR A 2 -13.58 -1.26 -8.42
N ASN A 3 -13.95 -1.65 -7.20
CA ASN A 3 -14.97 -2.68 -6.91
C ASN A 3 -14.72 -4.13 -7.39
N GLY A 4 -13.48 -4.49 -7.76
CA GLY A 4 -13.13 -5.87 -8.16
C GLY A 4 -12.99 -6.90 -7.02
N GLY A 5 -13.53 -6.65 -5.82
CA GLY A 5 -13.42 -7.57 -4.67
C GLY A 5 -12.08 -7.56 -3.93
N LYS A 6 -11.22 -6.56 -4.19
CA LYS A 6 -9.87 -6.42 -3.58
C LYS A 6 -9.92 -6.53 -2.04
N THR A 7 -10.75 -5.71 -1.42
CA THR A 7 -10.88 -5.65 0.05
C THR A 7 -11.43 -6.94 0.63
N THR A 8 -12.33 -7.61 -0.09
CA THR A 8 -12.86 -8.92 0.31
C THR A 8 -11.76 -9.98 0.32
N LEU A 9 -10.92 -10.02 -0.72
CA LEU A 9 -9.79 -10.93 -0.80
C LEU A 9 -8.77 -10.63 0.30
N THR A 10 -8.42 -9.36 0.49
CA THR A 10 -7.52 -8.89 1.54
C THR A 10 -7.97 -9.32 2.93
N ASN A 11 -9.26 -9.14 3.25
CA ASN A 11 -9.84 -9.58 4.52
C ASN A 11 -9.79 -11.10 4.73
N SER A 12 -9.93 -11.88 3.65
CA SER A 12 -9.80 -13.33 3.72
C SER A 12 -8.36 -13.76 3.99
N LEU A 13 -7.40 -13.09 3.35
CA LEU A 13 -5.97 -13.35 3.55
C LEU A 13 -5.52 -12.97 4.96
N LEU A 14 -5.95 -11.82 5.47
CA LEU A 14 -5.68 -11.37 6.84
C LEU A 14 -6.10 -12.40 7.90
N LYS A 15 -7.24 -13.05 7.70
CA LYS A 15 -7.75 -14.09 8.62
C LYS A 15 -6.97 -15.39 8.53
N SER A 16 -6.32 -15.64 7.40
CA SER A 16 -5.65 -16.91 7.10
C SER A 16 -4.15 -16.86 7.35
N LEU A 17 -3.55 -15.66 7.35
CA LEU A 17 -2.10 -15.45 7.44
C LEU A 17 -1.70 -14.87 8.80
N PRO A 18 -0.75 -15.49 9.51
CA PRO A 18 -0.21 -14.91 10.74
C PRO A 18 0.62 -13.67 10.44
N ASN A 19 0.73 -12.76 11.42
CA ASN A 19 1.61 -11.58 11.36
C ASN A 19 1.43 -10.72 10.09
N CYS A 20 0.20 -10.67 9.56
CA CYS A 20 -0.13 -10.02 8.32
C CYS A 20 -0.65 -8.59 8.57
N CYS A 21 -0.08 -7.61 7.86
CA CYS A 21 -0.53 -6.23 7.83
C CYS A 21 -1.06 -5.87 6.44
N VAL A 22 -1.89 -4.85 6.36
CA VAL A 22 -2.41 -4.31 5.10
C VAL A 22 -2.18 -2.81 5.07
N ILE A 23 -1.79 -2.31 3.90
CA ILE A 23 -1.82 -0.89 3.59
C ILE A 23 -2.77 -0.73 2.40
N HIS A 24 -3.81 0.09 2.57
CA HIS A 24 -4.77 0.42 1.53
C HIS A 24 -4.33 1.71 0.83
N GLN A 25 -4.23 1.68 -0.50
CA GLN A 25 -3.88 2.86 -1.31
C GLN A 25 -4.91 3.99 -1.13
N ASP A 26 -6.18 3.64 -0.92
CA ASP A 26 -7.26 4.61 -0.76
C ASP A 26 -7.11 5.47 0.52
N ASP A 27 -6.37 4.99 1.53
CA ASP A 27 -6.07 5.77 2.75
C ASP A 27 -5.17 6.99 2.44
N PHE A 28 -4.54 7.03 1.27
CA PHE A 28 -3.63 8.08 0.84
C PHE A 28 -4.26 9.04 -0.17
N PHE A 29 -5.58 9.05 -0.32
CA PHE A 29 -6.24 10.10 -1.10
C PHE A 29 -5.98 11.48 -0.51
N LYS A 30 -5.63 12.42 -1.38
CA LYS A 30 -5.51 13.82 -1.00
C LYS A 30 -6.88 14.37 -0.59
N PRO A 31 -6.91 15.42 0.25
CA PRO A 31 -8.14 16.14 0.57
C PRO A 31 -8.91 16.55 -0.69
N GLN A 32 -10.24 16.54 -0.58
CA GLN A 32 -11.15 16.73 -1.72
C GLN A 32 -10.92 18.06 -2.46
N ASP A 33 -10.43 19.10 -1.80
CA ASP A 33 -10.07 20.42 -2.36
C ASP A 33 -8.75 20.42 -3.13
N GLN A 34 -7.90 19.40 -2.97
CA GLN A 34 -6.64 19.24 -3.68
C GLN A 34 -6.75 18.30 -4.90
N ILE A 35 -7.92 17.72 -5.13
CA ILE A 35 -8.20 16.87 -6.28
C ILE A 35 -8.49 17.73 -7.50
N ALA A 36 -7.74 17.53 -8.58
CA ALA A 36 -7.93 18.25 -9.83
C ALA A 36 -9.32 18.00 -10.42
N VAL A 37 -9.89 19.03 -11.05
CA VAL A 37 -11.14 18.96 -11.79
C VAL A 37 -10.79 18.90 -13.28
N GLY A 38 -11.30 17.90 -13.98
CA GLY A 38 -11.12 17.73 -15.41
C GLY A 38 -11.89 18.76 -16.22
N GLU A 39 -11.64 18.78 -17.53
CA GLU A 39 -12.35 19.67 -18.47
C GLU A 39 -13.87 19.39 -18.52
N ASP A 40 -14.26 18.17 -18.16
CA ASP A 40 -15.64 17.71 -18.02
C ASP A 40 -16.33 18.21 -16.72
N GLY A 41 -15.59 18.91 -15.85
CA GLY A 41 -16.09 19.41 -14.57
C GLY A 41 -16.10 18.36 -13.45
N PHE A 42 -15.58 17.15 -13.67
CA PHE A 42 -15.53 16.09 -12.65
C PHE A 42 -14.16 15.98 -11.98
N LYS A 43 -14.17 15.57 -10.71
CA LYS A 43 -12.94 15.34 -9.93
C LYS A 43 -12.22 14.09 -10.41
N GLN A 44 -10.91 14.24 -10.62
CA GLN A 44 -10.03 13.18 -11.12
C GLN A 44 -9.48 12.37 -9.94
N TRP A 45 -10.24 11.36 -9.50
CA TRP A 45 -9.84 10.45 -8.40
C TRP A 45 -9.04 9.24 -8.88
N ASP A 46 -9.19 8.85 -10.15
CA ASP A 46 -8.57 7.64 -10.68
C ASP A 46 -7.18 7.90 -11.31
N VAL A 47 -6.42 8.85 -10.75
CA VAL A 47 -5.07 9.22 -11.22
C VAL A 47 -4.06 9.22 -10.07
N LEU A 48 -2.76 9.13 -10.37
CA LEU A 48 -1.73 9.09 -9.32
C LEU A 48 -1.65 10.42 -8.57
N GLU A 49 -1.93 11.53 -9.24
CA GLU A 49 -1.85 12.88 -8.72
C GLU A 49 -2.90 13.15 -7.62
N SER A 50 -3.99 12.39 -7.58
CA SER A 50 -4.98 12.44 -6.50
C SER A 50 -4.54 11.73 -5.22
N LEU A 51 -3.41 11.00 -5.25
CA LEU A 51 -2.89 10.23 -4.13
C LEU A 51 -1.58 10.83 -3.62
N ASP A 52 -1.35 10.73 -2.31
CA ASP A 52 -0.04 10.97 -1.70
C ASP A 52 0.78 9.66 -1.71
N MET A 53 1.30 9.33 -2.90
CA MET A 53 2.10 8.11 -3.09
C MET A 53 3.45 8.15 -2.35
N GLU A 54 3.95 9.33 -2.00
CA GLU A 54 5.16 9.49 -1.21
C GLU A 54 4.90 9.09 0.25
N ALA A 55 3.80 9.56 0.84
CA ALA A 55 3.37 9.12 2.17
C ALA A 55 3.09 7.61 2.20
N MET A 56 2.51 7.05 1.13
CA MET A 56 2.31 5.60 1.01
C MET A 56 3.64 4.86 1.02
N LEU A 57 4.62 5.30 0.22
CA LEU A 57 5.96 4.71 0.17
C LEU A 57 6.67 4.78 1.53
N ASN A 58 6.58 5.92 2.22
CA ASN A 58 7.13 6.08 3.58
C ASN A 58 6.50 5.11 4.57
N THR A 59 5.20 4.85 4.45
CA THR A 59 4.49 3.85 5.27
C THR A 59 5.02 2.44 5.02
N VAL A 60 5.28 2.09 3.75
CA VAL A 60 5.92 0.82 3.37
C VAL A 60 7.34 0.72 3.95
N GLN A 61 8.14 1.78 3.84
CA GLN A 61 9.50 1.81 4.39
C GLN A 61 9.51 1.67 5.93
N ALA A 62 8.53 2.27 6.62
CA ALA A 62 8.36 2.09 8.06
C ALA A 62 8.06 0.63 8.42
N TRP A 63 7.21 -0.04 7.64
CA TRP A 63 6.96 -1.47 7.79
C TRP A 63 8.23 -2.29 7.54
N VAL A 64 8.96 -2.06 6.44
CA VAL A 64 10.22 -2.77 6.12
C VAL A 64 11.26 -2.60 7.24
N SER A 65 11.36 -1.39 7.81
CA SER A 65 12.32 -1.09 8.88
C SER A 65 12.02 -1.87 10.17
N SER A 66 10.74 -2.07 10.51
CA SER A 66 10.36 -2.87 11.67
C SER A 66 8.91 -3.36 11.58
N PRO A 67 8.67 -4.55 10.99
CA PRO A 67 7.33 -5.08 10.81
C PRO A 67 6.58 -5.30 12.14
N ARG A 68 7.30 -5.72 13.18
CA ARG A 68 6.76 -5.94 14.54
C ARG A 68 6.25 -4.65 15.18
N LYS A 69 7.03 -3.56 15.10
CA LYS A 69 6.63 -2.27 15.67
C LYS A 69 5.46 -1.69 14.89
N PHE A 70 5.50 -1.80 13.56
CA PHE A 70 4.42 -1.37 12.69
C PHE A 70 3.12 -2.10 13.03
N ALA A 71 3.13 -3.43 13.06
CA ALA A 71 1.96 -4.24 13.41
C ALA A 71 1.33 -3.82 14.74
N ARG A 72 2.15 -3.61 15.78
CA ARG A 72 1.68 -3.14 17.10
C ARG A 72 1.05 -1.75 17.05
N ALA A 73 1.63 -0.81 16.30
CA ALA A 73 1.11 0.55 16.16
C ALA A 73 -0.23 0.57 15.40
N HIS A 74 -0.43 -0.36 14.49
CA HIS A 74 -1.64 -0.49 13.66
C HIS A 74 -2.65 -1.51 14.22
N GLY A 75 -2.49 -1.95 15.48
CA GLY A 75 -3.46 -2.81 16.17
C GLY A 75 -3.53 -4.25 15.66
N VAL A 76 -2.54 -4.69 14.88
CA VAL A 76 -2.45 -6.07 14.39
C VAL A 76 -1.91 -6.96 15.51
N ASN A 77 -2.66 -8.01 15.84
CA ASN A 77 -2.28 -8.94 16.89
C ASN A 77 -1.12 -9.83 16.38
N VAL A 78 0.11 -9.50 16.78
CA VAL A 78 1.30 -10.27 16.43
C VAL A 78 1.33 -11.52 17.31
N GLN A 79 1.24 -12.70 16.70
CA GLN A 79 1.38 -13.95 17.45
C GLN A 79 2.83 -14.12 17.88
N LEU A 80 3.04 -14.30 19.18
CA LEU A 80 4.38 -14.42 19.80
C LEU A 80 5.06 -15.76 19.49
N ASP A 81 4.28 -16.77 19.10
CA ASP A 81 4.67 -18.15 18.81
C ASP A 81 4.70 -18.48 17.31
N ALA A 82 4.23 -17.56 16.45
CA ALA A 82 4.34 -17.68 15.01
C ALA A 82 5.78 -17.43 14.54
N SER A 83 6.14 -18.02 13.39
CA SER A 83 7.42 -17.77 12.70
C SER A 83 7.74 -16.28 12.62
N ASP A 84 9.02 -15.91 12.68
CA ASP A 84 9.51 -14.52 12.53
C ASP A 84 9.24 -13.89 11.14
N THR A 85 8.47 -14.58 10.30
CA THR A 85 8.00 -14.07 9.01
C THR A 85 6.84 -13.11 9.22
N HIS A 86 6.96 -11.92 8.64
CA HIS A 86 5.92 -10.90 8.60
C HIS A 86 5.46 -10.70 7.17
N ILE A 87 4.15 -10.54 6.98
CA ILE A 87 3.54 -10.40 5.66
C ILE A 87 2.93 -9.01 5.54
N LEU A 88 3.20 -8.34 4.43
CA LEU A 88 2.53 -7.08 4.06
C LEU A 88 1.72 -7.31 2.79
N ILE A 89 0.45 -6.95 2.84
CA ILE A 89 -0.42 -6.88 1.68
C ILE A 89 -0.56 -5.40 1.31
N LEU A 90 -0.20 -5.07 0.07
CA LEU A 90 -0.51 -3.77 -0.54
C LEU A 90 -1.77 -3.91 -1.38
N GLU A 91 -2.81 -3.18 -1.01
CA GLU A 91 -4.07 -3.16 -1.75
C GLU A 91 -4.25 -1.81 -2.43
N GLY A 92 -4.47 -1.80 -3.74
CA GLY A 92 -4.71 -0.57 -4.48
C GLY A 92 -5.02 -0.83 -5.95
N PHE A 93 -5.47 0.22 -6.65
CA PHE A 93 -5.88 0.13 -8.05
C PHE A 93 -4.87 0.78 -9.03
N LEU A 94 -3.94 1.60 -8.53
CA LEU A 94 -2.87 2.25 -9.31
C LEU A 94 -1.45 1.84 -8.87
N LEU A 95 -1.30 0.81 -8.04
CA LEU A 95 0.00 0.40 -7.48
C LEU A 95 1.07 0.18 -8.57
N TYR A 96 0.71 -0.52 -9.64
CA TYR A 96 1.63 -0.85 -10.73
C TYR A 96 1.88 0.30 -11.71
N SER A 97 1.19 1.43 -11.54
CA SER A 97 1.37 2.63 -12.36
C SER A 97 2.39 3.58 -11.75
N TYR A 98 2.72 3.42 -10.46
CA TYR A 98 3.63 4.29 -9.76
C TYR A 98 5.10 3.92 -10.03
N ASN A 99 5.85 4.85 -10.63
CA ASN A 99 7.30 4.72 -10.76
C ASN A 99 7.96 5.16 -9.47
N ILE A 100 8.59 4.22 -8.77
CA ILE A 100 9.28 4.51 -7.53
C ILE A 100 10.54 5.35 -7.85
N PRO A 101 10.73 6.51 -7.20
CA PRO A 101 11.92 7.34 -7.42
C PRO A 101 13.22 6.54 -7.21
N GLY A 102 14.19 6.71 -8.11
CA GLY A 102 15.49 6.01 -8.06
C GLY A 102 15.51 4.58 -8.65
N TRP A 103 14.37 4.00 -9.03
CA TRP A 103 14.34 2.64 -9.58
C TRP A 103 14.87 2.52 -11.02
N HIS A 104 14.89 3.61 -11.78
CA HIS A 104 15.47 3.61 -13.12
C HIS A 104 17.01 3.57 -13.14
N GLU A 105 17.66 3.74 -11.97
CA GLU A 105 19.12 3.68 -11.83
C GLU A 105 19.62 2.27 -11.45
N VAL A 106 18.72 1.36 -11.06
CA VAL A 106 19.06 -0.01 -10.68
C VAL A 106 18.81 -0.93 -11.89
N PRO A 107 19.86 -1.58 -12.45
CA PRO A 107 19.68 -2.50 -13.57
C PRO A 107 18.69 -3.61 -13.21
N ARG A 108 17.80 -3.96 -14.14
CA ARG A 108 16.74 -4.98 -13.98
C ARG A 108 17.20 -6.38 -13.52
N GLY A 109 18.49 -6.63 -13.36
CA GLY A 109 19.07 -7.88 -12.87
C GLY A 109 19.76 -7.80 -11.51
N ALA A 110 19.63 -6.70 -10.76
CA ALA A 110 20.31 -6.51 -9.48
C ALA A 110 19.47 -6.91 -8.25
N PHE A 111 18.26 -7.43 -8.44
CA PHE A 111 17.48 -7.97 -7.32
C PHE A 111 17.89 -9.43 -7.05
N PRO A 112 18.07 -9.83 -5.77
CA PRO A 112 18.21 -11.24 -5.45
C PRO A 112 16.94 -12.01 -5.87
N PRO A 113 17.09 -13.30 -6.23
CA PRO A 113 15.99 -14.14 -6.71
C PRO A 113 14.84 -14.26 -5.72
#